data_AF-A0A317STX5-F1
#
_entry.id   AF-A0A317STX5-F1
#
_cell.length_a   1.000
_cell.length_b   1.000
_cell.length_c   1.000
_cell.angle_alpha   90.00
_cell.angle_beta   90.00
_cell.angle_gamma   90.00
#
_symmetry.space_group_name_H-M   'P 1'
#
loop_
_entity.id
_entity.type
_entity.pdbx_description
1 polymer ?
#
loop_
_entity_poly.entity_id
_entity_poly.type
_entity_poly.pdbx_seq_one_letter_code
_entity_poly.pdbx_strand_id
1 'polypeptide(L)'
;EREHRIPVIIELGVLATALETSGVDAETLIGSRDGPPVLHLPDSSLECLHGQHRILAANRYLGSDSRWWVVDRYDKGNGLDSSERLQQYFHEGYPNSKSMSDGEILWRIRLYNRSGQRDLEQNMWCYVSLSKRKDLRQLLANGALRKAFDNLLHWPGLWPSMRLGTLHRLLTMRCDEEAVRYLQHIRNIWTRICMDRANVVVGADCKTVEMLQLRAPCASSADWKYINQEMDSKLLFPTITDINDRKVVRESIHQMRQIPSLFTFFADLKYLETYAKAFRSIIGSPQGTIHECMSHLYTSDGLTYSHLLVELQDGTFRECTRNAADGREFGYQQLWLYLMRHFPVMVAATPRKENGKTKPEIKEPDPRIWHGFATLARHLGFDSDAIAALHETDPDEKAAREFLCGSRPPRQYSIKPGELQNGICQISRILKSMSTRGQMPGQGPALVTSDCSGEVLSTRCGRPFQRSHEYDRDYMYIDLLYCAEPESKGITSLYSRREIFFAFLGRRVLQRAGTKRRPNDMLGTPESRRPAPAERSLSVGEIVECP
;
A
#
# COMPACT_ATOMS: atom_id res chain seq x y z
N GLU A 1 10.51 -35.68 -11.49
CA GLU A 1 11.18 -36.87 -10.92
C GLU A 1 11.55 -36.76 -9.43
N ARG A 2 11.98 -35.60 -8.90
CA ARG A 2 12.26 -35.46 -7.45
C ARG A 2 11.01 -35.49 -6.53
N GLU A 3 9.81 -35.38 -7.11
CA GLU A 3 8.56 -35.22 -6.35
C GLU A 3 8.07 -36.50 -5.63
N HIS A 4 8.58 -37.68 -6.01
CA HIS A 4 8.21 -38.97 -5.41
C HIS A 4 9.27 -39.57 -4.49
N ARG A 5 10.35 -38.82 -4.20
CA ARG A 5 11.44 -39.29 -3.35
C ARG A 5 11.26 -38.86 -1.89
N ILE A 6 11.81 -39.66 -0.97
CA ILE A 6 11.78 -39.40 0.47
C ILE A 6 13.20 -39.14 0.97
N PRO A 7 13.49 -37.94 1.51
CA PRO A 7 14.79 -37.66 2.11
C PRO A 7 14.91 -38.33 3.48
N VAL A 8 16.02 -39.05 3.71
CA VAL A 8 16.32 -39.73 4.99
C VAL A 8 17.74 -39.44 5.44
N ILE A 9 17.97 -39.49 6.75
CA ILE A 9 19.31 -39.52 7.33
C ILE A 9 19.76 -40.98 7.44
N ILE A 10 21.01 -41.26 7.05
CA ILE A 10 21.67 -42.53 7.32
C ILE A 10 23.04 -42.28 7.95
N GLU A 11 23.39 -43.07 8.96
CA GLU A 11 24.72 -43.05 9.56
C GLU A 11 25.72 -43.83 8.68
N LEU A 12 26.95 -43.33 8.57
CA LEU A 12 27.97 -43.90 7.68
C LEU A 12 28.25 -45.39 7.97
N GLY A 13 28.23 -45.78 9.24
CA GLY A 13 28.40 -47.18 9.66
C GLY A 13 27.24 -48.08 9.23
N VAL A 14 26.01 -47.58 9.27
CA VAL A 14 24.81 -48.32 8.80
C VAL A 14 24.82 -48.44 7.27
N LEU A 15 25.26 -47.39 6.58
CA LEU A 15 25.40 -47.39 5.12
C LEU A 15 26.46 -48.40 4.67
N ALA A 16 27.62 -48.47 5.33
CA ALA A 16 28.68 -49.41 5.00
C ALA A 16 28.19 -50.88 5.12
N THR A 17 27.55 -51.22 6.25
CA THR A 17 26.97 -52.56 6.47
C THR A 17 25.91 -52.90 5.43
N ALA A 18 25.06 -51.94 5.06
CA ALA A 18 24.01 -52.15 4.07
C ALA A 18 24.57 -52.34 2.64
N LEU A 19 25.68 -51.69 2.31
CA LEU A 19 26.39 -51.89 1.04
C LEU A 19 27.03 -53.27 0.95
N GLU A 20 27.70 -53.71 2.01
CA GLU A 20 28.28 -55.06 2.11
C GLU A 20 27.20 -56.14 2.00
N THR A 21 26.08 -55.98 2.72
CA THR A 21 24.98 -56.96 2.73
C THR A 21 24.26 -57.03 1.38
N SER A 22 24.16 -55.91 0.66
CA SER A 22 23.46 -55.84 -0.62
C SER A 22 24.37 -56.13 -1.82
N GLY A 23 25.69 -56.24 -1.62
CA GLY A 23 26.67 -56.42 -2.69
C GLY A 23 26.71 -55.26 -3.69
N VAL A 24 26.36 -54.04 -3.25
CA VAL A 24 26.27 -52.83 -4.09
C VAL A 24 27.45 -51.92 -3.80
N ASP A 25 28.16 -51.49 -4.84
CA ASP A 25 29.29 -50.57 -4.71
C ASP A 25 28.82 -49.12 -4.51
N ALA A 26 29.55 -48.36 -3.70
CA ALA A 26 29.21 -46.98 -3.35
C ALA A 26 29.14 -46.06 -4.58
N GLU A 27 29.94 -46.31 -5.61
CA GLU A 27 29.95 -45.53 -6.86
C GLU A 27 28.69 -45.75 -7.69
N THR A 28 28.11 -46.96 -7.67
CA THR A 28 26.87 -47.27 -8.41
C THR A 28 25.62 -46.61 -7.83
N LEU A 29 25.70 -46.11 -6.59
CA LEU A 29 24.63 -45.36 -5.94
C LEU A 29 24.51 -43.92 -6.46
N ILE A 30 25.57 -43.38 -7.05
CA ILE A 30 25.64 -41.99 -7.51
C ILE A 30 25.41 -41.97 -9.02
N GLY A 31 24.15 -41.76 -9.44
CA GLY A 31 23.85 -41.45 -10.84
C GLY A 31 23.52 -42.62 -11.77
N SER A 32 22.98 -43.73 -11.24
CA SER A 32 22.44 -44.83 -12.06
C SER A 32 21.38 -44.33 -13.07
N ARG A 33 21.56 -44.70 -14.36
CA ARG A 33 20.63 -44.39 -15.46
C ARG A 33 19.49 -45.41 -15.63
N ASP A 34 19.63 -46.61 -15.05
CA ASP A 34 18.70 -47.73 -15.24
C ASP A 34 17.70 -47.92 -14.08
N GLY A 35 17.54 -46.90 -13.24
CA GLY A 35 16.65 -46.90 -12.08
C GLY A 35 17.39 -46.97 -10.74
N PRO A 36 16.70 -46.67 -9.63
CA PRO A 36 17.31 -46.61 -8.31
C PRO A 36 17.70 -48.01 -7.80
N PRO A 37 18.95 -48.24 -7.35
CA PRO A 37 19.38 -49.52 -6.80
C PRO A 37 18.66 -49.83 -5.48
N VAL A 38 18.34 -51.11 -5.25
CA VAL A 38 17.70 -51.59 -4.02
C VAL A 38 18.79 -51.89 -2.98
N LEU A 39 18.65 -51.30 -1.80
CA LEU A 39 19.55 -51.52 -0.67
C LEU A 39 18.78 -52.23 0.45
N HIS A 40 19.28 -53.38 0.89
CA HIS A 40 18.76 -54.06 2.07
C HIS A 40 19.46 -53.52 3.31
N LEU A 41 18.69 -52.84 4.16
CA LEU A 41 19.17 -52.36 5.44
C LEU A 41 19.01 -53.48 6.48
N PRO A 42 19.99 -53.67 7.39
CA PRO A 42 19.77 -54.49 8.59
C PRO A 42 18.62 -53.88 9.41
N ASP A 43 17.93 -54.64 10.27
CA ASP A 43 16.74 -54.24 11.06
C ASP A 43 16.90 -52.90 11.81
N SER A 44 16.82 -51.79 11.07
CA SER A 44 17.12 -50.44 11.51
C SER A 44 16.16 -49.49 10.84
N SER A 45 15.53 -48.63 11.65
CA SER A 45 14.65 -47.58 11.16
C SER A 45 15.49 -46.41 10.68
N LEU A 46 15.22 -45.95 9.46
CA LEU A 46 15.80 -44.71 8.94
C LEU A 46 14.98 -43.52 9.43
N GLU A 47 15.68 -42.46 9.83
CA GLU A 47 15.04 -41.21 10.22
C GLU A 47 14.58 -40.45 8.96
N CYS A 48 13.25 -40.31 8.82
CA CYS A 48 12.64 -39.61 7.71
C CYS A 48 12.57 -38.10 7.99
N LEU A 49 13.32 -37.32 7.20
CA LEU A 49 13.41 -35.87 7.32
C LEU A 49 12.11 -35.17 6.90
N HIS A 50 11.43 -35.71 5.88
CA HIS A 50 10.18 -35.15 5.36
C HIS A 50 9.38 -36.17 4.54
N GLY A 51 8.05 -36.03 4.50
CA GLY A 51 7.18 -36.88 3.68
C GLY A 51 6.52 -38.05 4.42
N GLN A 52 6.60 -38.08 5.75
CA GLN A 52 5.92 -39.07 6.60
C GLN A 52 4.40 -39.13 6.32
N HIS A 53 3.76 -37.99 6.03
CA HIS A 53 2.36 -37.94 5.63
C HIS A 53 2.06 -38.71 4.33
N ARG A 54 3.01 -38.81 3.38
CA ARG A 54 2.86 -39.60 2.15
C ARG A 54 2.95 -41.09 2.43
N ILE A 55 3.86 -41.50 3.31
CA ILE A 55 3.98 -42.88 3.78
C ILE A 55 2.68 -43.30 4.50
N LEU A 56 2.18 -42.45 5.42
CA LEU A 56 0.93 -42.68 6.14
C LEU A 56 -0.28 -42.74 5.20
N ALA A 57 -0.36 -41.85 4.21
CA ALA A 57 -1.43 -41.86 3.21
C ALA A 57 -1.37 -43.12 2.34
N ALA A 58 -0.19 -43.52 1.86
CA ALA A 58 -0.05 -44.73 1.06
C ALA A 58 -0.32 -46.01 1.83
N ASN A 59 0.06 -46.08 3.12
CA ASN A 59 -0.32 -47.20 3.98
C ASN A 59 -1.85 -47.32 4.09
N ARG A 60 -2.57 -46.21 3.98
CA ARG A 60 -4.03 -46.15 4.03
C ARG A 60 -4.71 -46.42 2.68
N TYR A 61 -4.09 -46.03 1.55
CA TYR A 61 -4.76 -45.99 0.24
C TYR A 61 -4.12 -46.84 -0.86
N LEU A 62 -2.87 -47.32 -0.69
CA LEU A 62 -2.18 -48.17 -1.68
C LEU A 62 -2.15 -49.65 -1.22
N GLY A 63 -2.30 -50.55 -2.19
CA GLY A 63 -2.08 -51.99 -2.00
C GLY A 63 -0.61 -52.31 -1.72
N SER A 64 -0.35 -53.47 -1.11
CA SER A 64 0.98 -53.87 -0.62
C SER A 64 2.09 -53.79 -1.68
N ASP A 65 1.77 -54.14 -2.93
CA ASP A 65 2.73 -54.20 -4.04
C ASP A 65 3.18 -52.82 -4.55
N SER A 66 2.49 -51.75 -4.12
CA SER A 66 2.78 -50.36 -4.50
C SER A 66 3.36 -49.54 -3.35
N ARG A 67 3.75 -50.16 -2.23
CA ARG A 67 4.29 -49.50 -1.03
C ARG A 67 5.82 -49.42 -1.04
N TRP A 68 6.38 -48.91 -2.13
CA TRP A 68 7.81 -48.67 -2.24
C TRP A 68 8.06 -47.20 -2.56
N TRP A 69 9.16 -46.67 -2.03
CA TRP A 69 9.61 -45.31 -2.30
C TRP A 69 11.08 -45.29 -2.60
N VAL A 70 11.44 -44.40 -3.52
CA VAL A 70 12.83 -44.06 -3.76
C VAL A 70 13.27 -43.08 -2.68
N VAL A 71 14.43 -43.35 -2.09
CA VAL A 71 14.92 -42.61 -0.93
C VAL A 71 16.18 -41.83 -1.32
N ASP A 72 16.20 -40.53 -1.03
CA ASP A 72 17.41 -39.70 -1.16
C ASP A 72 18.12 -39.70 0.20
N ARG A 73 19.37 -40.17 0.23
CA ARG A 73 20.14 -40.40 1.47
C ARG A 73 21.05 -39.23 1.77
N TYR A 74 21.04 -38.78 3.02
CA TYR A 74 21.91 -37.72 3.53
C TYR A 74 22.71 -38.26 4.71
N ASP A 75 24.01 -37.94 4.72
CA ASP A 75 24.89 -38.27 5.84
C ASP A 75 24.50 -37.43 7.06
N LYS A 76 24.47 -38.08 8.23
CA LYS A 76 24.19 -37.43 9.52
C LYS A 76 25.28 -36.41 9.89
N GLY A 77 26.50 -36.61 9.39
CA GLY A 77 27.66 -35.77 9.70
C GLY A 77 28.10 -35.88 11.17
N ASN A 78 29.37 -35.60 11.45
CA ASN A 78 29.94 -35.76 12.81
C ASN A 78 29.54 -34.65 13.81
N GLY A 79 28.36 -34.03 13.68
CA GLY A 79 27.90 -33.00 14.61
C GLY A 79 26.40 -32.67 14.52
N LEU A 80 25.78 -32.39 15.68
CA LEU A 80 24.35 -32.03 15.80
C LEU A 80 23.92 -30.89 14.86
N ASP A 81 24.80 -29.91 14.61
CA ASP A 81 24.53 -28.69 13.82
C ASP A 81 24.27 -28.98 12.32
N SER A 82 24.77 -30.11 11.78
CA SER A 82 24.53 -30.49 10.37
C SER A 82 23.16 -31.17 10.18
N SER A 83 22.73 -31.96 11.16
CA SER A 83 21.44 -32.66 11.15
C SER A 83 20.27 -31.68 11.31
N GLU A 84 20.38 -30.69 12.21
CA GLU A 84 19.35 -29.64 12.38
C GLU A 84 19.21 -28.77 11.13
N ARG A 85 20.32 -28.43 10.45
CA ARG A 85 20.29 -27.68 9.19
C ARG A 85 19.64 -28.44 8.04
N LEU A 86 19.88 -29.75 7.95
CA LEU A 86 19.23 -30.62 6.97
C LEU A 86 17.73 -30.77 7.29
N GLN A 87 17.37 -30.99 8.55
CA GLN A 87 15.98 -31.02 8.99
C GLN A 87 15.26 -29.71 8.67
N GLN A 88 15.86 -28.56 8.97
CA GLN A 88 15.32 -27.25 8.65
C GLN A 88 15.20 -27.05 7.13
N TYR A 89 16.21 -27.45 6.34
CA TYR A 89 16.16 -27.42 4.88
C TYR A 89 15.00 -28.25 4.30
N PHE A 90 14.74 -29.45 4.81
CA PHE A 90 13.65 -30.30 4.31
C PHE A 90 12.27 -29.91 4.88
N HIS A 91 12.20 -29.35 6.07
CA HIS A 91 10.98 -28.74 6.60
C HIS A 91 10.58 -27.48 5.81
N GLU A 92 11.57 -26.70 5.36
CA GLU A 92 11.34 -25.42 4.67
C GLU A 92 11.33 -25.56 3.13
N GLY A 93 11.93 -26.61 2.57
CA GLY A 93 12.31 -26.70 1.16
C GLY A 93 11.57 -27.72 0.28
N TYR A 94 10.62 -28.53 0.80
CA TYR A 94 9.81 -29.41 -0.06
C TYR A 94 8.48 -28.75 -0.49
N PRO A 95 8.20 -28.64 -1.80
CA PRO A 95 7.12 -27.83 -2.37
C PRO A 95 5.70 -28.41 -2.23
N ASN A 96 5.47 -29.40 -1.37
CA ASN A 96 4.18 -30.10 -1.30
C ASN A 96 3.20 -29.54 -0.24
N SER A 97 3.54 -28.45 0.44
CA SER A 97 2.62 -27.72 1.32
C SER A 97 2.43 -26.28 0.83
N LYS A 98 1.59 -26.07 -0.20
CA LYS A 98 1.31 -24.75 -0.82
C LYS A 98 2.57 -24.13 -1.46
N SER A 99 2.52 -23.78 -2.75
CA SER A 99 3.60 -23.02 -3.38
C SER A 99 3.90 -21.76 -2.55
N MET A 100 5.13 -21.62 -2.06
CA MET A 100 5.54 -20.44 -1.29
C MET A 100 5.23 -19.18 -2.09
N SER A 101 4.57 -18.22 -1.44
CA SER A 101 4.20 -16.97 -2.10
C SER A 101 5.44 -16.14 -2.44
N ASP A 102 5.31 -15.30 -3.45
CA ASP A 102 6.32 -14.33 -3.87
C ASP A 102 6.84 -13.48 -2.69
N GLY A 103 5.94 -13.05 -1.79
CA GLY A 103 6.31 -12.25 -0.63
C GLY A 103 7.03 -13.04 0.47
N GLU A 104 6.64 -14.29 0.73
CA GLU A 104 7.35 -15.16 1.67
C GLU A 104 8.77 -15.46 1.20
N ILE A 105 8.98 -15.65 -0.11
CA ILE A 105 10.31 -15.82 -0.68
C ILE A 105 11.17 -14.58 -0.39
N LEU A 106 10.64 -13.38 -0.63
CA LEU A 106 11.36 -12.14 -0.34
C LEU A 106 11.65 -11.97 1.15
N TRP A 107 10.65 -12.23 2.01
CA TRP A 107 10.80 -12.17 3.46
C TRP A 107 11.96 -13.06 3.93
N ARG A 108 12.02 -14.32 3.46
CA ARG A 108 13.11 -15.26 3.78
C ARG A 108 14.46 -14.81 3.23
N ILE A 109 14.53 -14.33 1.98
CA ILE A 109 15.77 -13.76 1.41
C ILE A 109 16.32 -12.67 2.32
N ARG A 110 15.46 -11.74 2.78
CA ARG A 110 15.89 -10.64 3.65
C ARG A 110 16.26 -11.12 5.05
N LEU A 111 15.52 -12.07 5.61
CA LEU A 111 15.80 -12.65 6.92
C LEU A 111 17.18 -13.32 6.94
N TYR A 112 17.45 -14.22 6.00
CA TYR A 112 18.74 -14.92 5.90
C TYR A 112 19.90 -13.96 5.60
N ASN A 113 19.67 -12.96 4.75
CA ASN A 113 20.66 -11.92 4.47
C ASN A 113 21.06 -11.16 5.73
N ARG A 114 20.10 -10.81 6.60
CA ARG A 114 20.37 -10.11 7.88
C ARG A 114 21.03 -10.99 8.92
N SER A 115 20.74 -12.29 8.91
CA SER A 115 21.36 -13.27 9.81
C SER A 115 22.71 -13.80 9.31
N GLY A 116 23.20 -13.35 8.15
CA GLY A 116 24.48 -13.78 7.58
C GLY A 116 24.46 -15.18 6.95
N GLN A 117 23.29 -15.79 6.79
CA GLN A 117 23.10 -17.17 6.31
C GLN A 117 23.06 -17.21 4.78
N ARG A 118 24.24 -17.07 4.15
CA ARG A 118 24.37 -16.91 2.69
C ARG A 118 23.84 -18.09 1.89
N ASP A 119 24.02 -19.32 2.36
CA ASP A 119 23.59 -20.52 1.63
C ASP A 119 22.06 -20.61 1.58
N LEU A 120 21.38 -20.31 2.69
CA LEU A 120 19.92 -20.28 2.73
C LEU A 120 19.36 -19.12 1.89
N GLU A 121 20.00 -17.94 1.93
CA GLU A 121 19.64 -16.84 1.04
C GLU A 121 19.71 -17.28 -0.43
N GLN A 122 20.83 -17.87 -0.84
CA GLN A 122 21.07 -18.32 -2.21
C GLN A 122 20.07 -19.38 -2.65
N ASN A 123 19.71 -20.31 -1.75
CA ASN A 123 18.65 -21.28 -1.99
C ASN A 123 17.30 -20.62 -2.22
N MET A 124 16.97 -19.56 -1.45
CA MET A 124 15.72 -18.84 -1.66
C MET A 124 15.65 -18.13 -3.01
N TRP A 125 16.77 -17.63 -3.52
CA TRP A 125 16.84 -17.03 -4.86
C TRP A 125 16.50 -18.02 -5.99
N CYS A 126 16.67 -19.33 -5.78
CA CYS A 126 16.28 -20.36 -6.74
C CYS A 126 14.76 -20.36 -7.02
N TYR A 127 13.93 -20.01 -6.03
CA TYR A 127 12.48 -19.93 -6.16
C TYR A 127 11.98 -18.68 -6.89
N VAL A 128 12.85 -17.68 -7.10
CA VAL A 128 12.50 -16.46 -7.84
C VAL A 128 12.73 -16.69 -9.34
N SER A 129 11.68 -16.52 -10.16
CA SER A 129 11.80 -16.60 -11.63
C SER A 129 12.79 -15.57 -12.17
N LEU A 130 13.47 -15.88 -13.29
CA LEU A 130 14.51 -15.03 -13.88
C LEU A 130 14.09 -13.56 -14.11
N SER A 131 12.87 -13.33 -14.60
CA SER A 131 12.33 -11.97 -14.82
C SER A 131 12.24 -11.18 -13.50
N LYS A 132 11.66 -11.79 -12.47
CA LYS A 132 11.51 -11.21 -11.13
C LYS A 132 12.86 -10.97 -10.43
N ARG A 133 13.91 -11.76 -10.71
CA ARG A 133 15.23 -11.59 -10.09
C ARG A 133 15.83 -10.22 -10.42
N LYS A 134 15.64 -9.72 -11.64
CA LYS A 134 16.15 -8.41 -12.06
C LYS A 134 15.52 -7.30 -11.23
N ASP A 135 14.17 -7.26 -11.19
CA ASP A 135 13.42 -6.27 -10.43
C ASP A 135 13.75 -6.36 -8.93
N LEU A 136 13.85 -7.58 -8.39
CA LEU A 136 14.19 -7.76 -6.99
C LEU A 136 15.60 -7.25 -6.67
N ARG A 137 16.61 -7.55 -7.49
CA ARG A 137 17.96 -6.99 -7.28
C ARG A 137 17.96 -5.46 -7.33
N GLN A 138 17.21 -4.87 -8.25
CA GLN A 138 17.09 -3.41 -8.34
C GLN A 138 16.40 -2.81 -7.11
N LEU A 139 15.36 -3.46 -6.58
CA LEU A 139 14.73 -3.08 -5.32
C LEU A 139 15.74 -3.12 -4.15
N LEU A 140 16.54 -4.18 -4.07
CA LEU A 140 17.52 -4.35 -2.99
C LEU A 140 18.72 -3.41 -3.12
N ALA A 141 19.03 -2.94 -4.32
CA ALA A 141 20.03 -1.89 -4.55
C ALA A 141 19.54 -0.52 -4.07
N ASN A 142 18.22 -0.27 -4.08
CA ASN A 142 17.65 0.93 -3.50
C ASN A 142 17.67 0.83 -1.96
N GLY A 143 18.64 1.49 -1.34
CA GLY A 143 18.85 1.43 0.11
C GLY A 143 17.66 1.90 0.94
N ALA A 144 16.91 2.90 0.48
CA ALA A 144 15.75 3.45 1.18
C ALA A 144 14.56 2.48 1.15
N LEU A 145 14.22 1.95 -0.03
CA LEU A 145 13.17 0.94 -0.17
C LEU A 145 13.54 -0.35 0.55
N ARG A 146 14.78 -0.85 0.39
CA ARG A 146 15.27 -2.03 1.12
C ARG A 146 15.09 -1.87 2.62
N LYS A 147 15.53 -0.75 3.19
CA LYS A 147 15.38 -0.46 4.62
C LYS A 147 13.91 -0.41 5.04
N ALA A 148 13.04 0.19 4.22
CA ALA A 148 11.61 0.27 4.50
C ALA A 148 10.94 -1.11 4.54
N PHE A 149 11.28 -2.00 3.60
CA PHE A 149 10.83 -3.41 3.63
C PHE A 149 11.44 -4.20 4.80
N ASP A 150 12.73 -4.01 5.09
CA ASP A 150 13.41 -4.69 6.20
C ASP A 150 12.78 -4.35 7.57
N ASN A 151 12.20 -3.15 7.71
CA ASN A 151 11.47 -2.75 8.92
C ASN A 151 10.12 -3.48 9.10
N LEU A 152 9.63 -4.19 8.09
CA LEU A 152 8.39 -4.96 8.13
C LEU A 152 8.63 -6.46 8.40
N LEU A 153 9.89 -6.91 8.52
CA LEU A 153 10.23 -8.33 8.71
C LEU A 153 9.66 -8.91 10.01
N HIS A 154 9.39 -8.06 11.01
CA HIS A 154 8.85 -8.45 12.31
C HIS A 154 7.43 -9.04 12.22
N TRP A 155 6.65 -8.69 11.19
CA TRP A 155 5.27 -9.20 11.01
C TRP A 155 5.20 -10.12 9.79
N PRO A 156 5.45 -11.43 9.96
CA PRO A 156 5.47 -12.37 8.84
C PRO A 156 4.11 -12.43 8.11
N GLY A 157 3.00 -12.21 8.81
CA GLY A 157 1.65 -12.21 8.22
C GLY A 157 1.41 -11.15 7.15
N LEU A 158 2.25 -10.11 7.05
CA LEU A 158 2.13 -9.08 6.00
C LEU A 158 2.56 -9.56 4.61
N TRP A 159 3.47 -10.52 4.55
CA TRP A 159 4.21 -10.87 3.34
C TRP A 159 3.46 -11.78 2.35
N PRO A 160 2.62 -12.75 2.76
CA PRO A 160 2.01 -13.71 1.83
C PRO A 160 1.20 -13.08 0.69
N SER A 161 0.61 -11.91 0.91
CA SER A 161 -0.23 -11.22 -0.07
C SER A 161 0.55 -10.41 -1.11
N MET A 162 1.87 -10.27 -0.95
CA MET A 162 2.74 -9.54 -1.86
C MET A 162 3.06 -10.36 -3.12
N ARG A 163 3.09 -9.69 -4.28
CA ARG A 163 3.47 -10.28 -5.57
C ARG A 163 4.74 -9.59 -6.09
N LEU A 164 5.81 -10.35 -6.29
CA LEU A 164 7.08 -9.82 -6.83
C LEU A 164 6.90 -9.31 -8.26
N GLY A 165 5.94 -9.88 -9.00
CA GLY A 165 5.60 -9.42 -10.35
C GLY A 165 5.12 -7.97 -10.42
N THR A 166 4.74 -7.30 -9.32
CA THR A 166 4.38 -5.87 -9.32
C THR A 166 5.54 -4.94 -9.02
N LEU A 167 6.75 -5.46 -8.72
CA LEU A 167 7.92 -4.63 -8.40
C LEU A 167 8.36 -3.74 -9.56
N HIS A 168 8.26 -4.20 -10.82
CA HIS A 168 8.56 -3.36 -11.97
C HIS A 168 7.79 -2.02 -11.95
N ARG A 169 6.54 -1.99 -11.47
CA ARG A 169 5.74 -0.75 -11.37
C ARG A 169 6.34 0.22 -10.37
N LEU A 170 6.68 -0.27 -9.19
CA LEU A 170 7.33 0.53 -8.15
C LEU A 170 8.63 1.17 -8.66
N LEU A 171 9.48 0.37 -9.31
CA LEU A 171 10.80 0.80 -9.77
C LEU A 171 10.76 1.73 -10.98
N THR A 172 9.81 1.51 -11.89
CA THR A 172 9.67 2.32 -13.11
C THR A 172 9.01 3.66 -12.84
N MET A 173 8.16 3.76 -11.81
CA MET A 173 7.39 4.96 -11.49
C MET A 173 8.26 6.13 -11.02
N ARG A 174 9.35 5.85 -10.28
CA ARG A 174 10.24 6.85 -9.64
C ARG A 174 9.55 7.69 -8.55
N CYS A 175 8.63 7.09 -7.79
CA CYS A 175 8.03 7.70 -6.59
C CYS A 175 8.53 6.96 -5.33
N ASP A 176 9.85 6.97 -5.14
CA ASP A 176 10.48 6.15 -4.11
C ASP A 176 10.17 6.69 -2.71
N GLU A 177 10.14 8.02 -2.54
CA GLU A 177 9.83 8.71 -1.29
C GLU A 177 8.38 8.45 -0.85
N GLU A 178 7.43 8.52 -1.76
CA GLU A 178 6.01 8.21 -1.48
C GLU A 178 5.85 6.73 -1.11
N ALA A 179 6.54 5.84 -1.82
CA ALA A 179 6.49 4.41 -1.53
C ALA A 179 7.10 4.08 -0.16
N VAL A 180 8.27 4.66 0.15
CA VAL A 180 8.90 4.55 1.47
C VAL A 180 7.98 5.09 2.56
N ARG A 181 7.31 6.22 2.34
CA ARG A 181 6.36 6.82 3.29
C ARG A 181 5.17 5.89 3.56
N TYR A 182 4.63 5.24 2.52
CA TYR A 182 3.56 4.26 2.69
C TYR A 182 4.05 3.04 3.49
N LEU A 183 5.21 2.49 3.19
CA LEU A 183 5.78 1.36 3.94
C LEU A 183 6.04 1.72 5.42
N GLN A 184 6.49 2.94 5.69
CA GLN A 184 6.60 3.47 7.05
C GLN A 184 5.22 3.61 7.73
N HIS A 185 4.19 4.02 6.98
CA HIS A 185 2.82 4.07 7.49
C HIS A 185 2.32 2.67 7.90
N ILE A 186 2.60 1.63 7.09
CA ILE A 186 2.33 0.24 7.47
C ILE A 186 3.03 -0.10 8.78
N ARG A 187 4.35 0.10 8.85
CA ARG A 187 5.12 -0.17 10.07
C ARG A 187 4.51 0.50 11.29
N ASN A 188 4.20 1.79 11.21
CA ASN A 188 3.68 2.57 12.33
C ASN A 188 2.33 2.04 12.83
N ILE A 189 1.42 1.65 11.90
CA ILE A 189 0.14 1.07 12.27
C ILE A 189 0.32 -0.28 12.95
N TRP A 190 1.14 -1.18 12.39
CA TRP A 190 1.35 -2.52 12.95
C TRP A 190 2.14 -2.48 14.27
N THR A 191 3.09 -1.57 14.44
CA THR A 191 3.71 -1.30 15.76
C THR A 191 2.66 -0.84 16.77
N ARG A 192 1.73 0.03 16.39
CA ARG A 192 0.69 0.53 17.30
C ARG A 192 -0.33 -0.55 17.66
N ILE A 193 -0.76 -1.38 16.69
CA ILE A 193 -1.65 -2.53 16.93
C ILE A 193 -0.99 -3.53 17.86
N CYS A 194 0.26 -3.92 17.58
CA CYS A 194 0.97 -4.93 18.36
C CYS A 194 1.63 -4.39 19.64
N MET A 195 1.60 -3.07 19.85
CA MET A 195 2.20 -2.36 20.99
C MET A 195 3.69 -2.66 21.24
N ASP A 196 4.42 -3.03 20.19
CA ASP A 196 5.82 -3.47 20.27
C ASP A 196 6.06 -4.69 21.20
N ARG A 197 5.00 -5.47 21.48
CA ARG A 197 5.08 -6.64 22.35
C ARG A 197 5.30 -7.91 21.55
N ALA A 198 6.38 -8.63 21.84
CA ALA A 198 6.78 -9.82 21.08
C ALA A 198 5.69 -10.92 21.05
N ASN A 199 5.01 -11.16 22.16
CA ASN A 199 3.92 -12.13 22.26
C ASN A 199 2.72 -11.79 21.34
N VAL A 200 2.44 -10.50 21.15
CA VAL A 200 1.38 -10.00 20.27
C VAL A 200 1.81 -10.04 18.80
N VAL A 201 3.08 -9.70 18.52
CA VAL A 201 3.64 -9.71 17.16
C VAL A 201 3.57 -11.10 16.52
N VAL A 202 3.86 -12.16 17.30
CA VAL A 202 3.74 -13.55 16.83
C VAL A 202 2.30 -13.90 16.42
N GLY A 203 1.30 -13.25 17.02
CA GLY A 203 -0.11 -13.43 16.69
C GLY A 203 -0.59 -12.68 15.44
N ALA A 204 0.22 -11.80 14.85
CA ALA A 204 -0.10 -11.10 13.60
C ALA A 204 0.17 -12.00 12.38
N ASP A 205 -0.50 -13.14 12.34
CA ASP A 205 -0.41 -14.11 11.25
C ASP A 205 -1.12 -13.62 9.97
N CYS A 206 -0.97 -14.40 8.89
CA CYS A 206 -1.58 -14.05 7.59
C CYS A 206 -3.09 -13.87 7.70
N LYS A 207 -3.76 -14.67 8.54
CA LYS A 207 -5.22 -14.62 8.67
C LYS A 207 -5.67 -13.37 9.43
N THR A 208 -4.98 -13.04 10.52
CA THR A 208 -5.19 -11.82 11.31
C THR A 208 -4.98 -10.59 10.44
N VAL A 209 -3.92 -10.55 9.62
CA VAL A 209 -3.69 -9.44 8.67
C VAL A 209 -4.85 -9.31 7.68
N GLU A 210 -5.28 -10.40 7.06
CA GLU A 210 -6.40 -10.41 6.09
C GLU A 210 -7.72 -9.93 6.72
N MET A 211 -7.98 -10.32 7.97
CA MET A 211 -9.17 -9.92 8.72
C MET A 211 -9.13 -8.46 9.19
N LEU A 212 -7.95 -7.84 9.31
CA LEU A 212 -7.80 -6.45 9.75
C LEU A 212 -7.65 -5.46 8.61
N GLN A 213 -6.91 -5.79 7.56
CA GLN A 213 -6.63 -4.87 6.47
C GLN A 213 -7.91 -4.24 5.88
N LEU A 214 -7.80 -2.99 5.42
CA LEU A 214 -8.89 -2.18 4.82
C LEU A 214 -10.01 -1.74 5.77
N ARG A 215 -10.03 -2.21 7.03
CA ARG A 215 -11.01 -1.76 8.03
C ARG A 215 -10.59 -0.44 8.66
N ALA A 216 -11.56 0.41 8.96
CA ALA A 216 -11.40 1.69 9.62
C ALA A 216 -12.32 1.76 10.87
N PRO A 217 -12.04 0.95 11.90
CA PRO A 217 -12.91 0.83 13.08
C PRO A 217 -13.07 2.14 13.88
N CYS A 218 -12.17 3.12 13.71
CA CYS A 218 -12.33 4.43 14.35
C CYS A 218 -13.45 5.28 13.72
N ALA A 219 -13.92 4.95 12.52
CA ALA A 219 -14.92 5.73 11.79
C ALA A 219 -16.14 4.90 11.37
N SER A 220 -15.99 3.59 11.20
CA SER A 220 -17.07 2.66 10.88
C SER A 220 -17.43 1.79 12.08
N SER A 221 -18.64 2.00 12.60
CA SER A 221 -19.22 1.12 13.62
C SER A 221 -19.48 -0.30 13.10
N ALA A 222 -19.67 -0.51 11.79
CA ALA A 222 -19.73 -1.85 11.20
C ALA A 222 -18.39 -2.59 11.33
N ASP A 223 -17.29 -1.93 10.97
CA ASP A 223 -15.94 -2.49 11.16
C ASP A 223 -15.64 -2.70 12.65
N TRP A 224 -16.01 -1.74 13.50
CA TRP A 224 -15.86 -1.86 14.95
C TRP A 224 -16.59 -3.11 15.50
N LYS A 225 -17.84 -3.34 15.10
CA LYS A 225 -18.62 -4.53 15.53
C LYS A 225 -17.98 -5.82 15.04
N TYR A 226 -17.53 -5.85 13.79
CA TYR A 226 -16.80 -7.00 13.23
C TYR A 226 -15.55 -7.31 14.06
N ILE A 227 -14.73 -6.30 14.37
CA ILE A 227 -13.53 -6.49 15.19
C ILE A 227 -13.86 -7.07 16.56
N ASN A 228 -14.91 -6.60 17.23
CA ASN A 228 -15.30 -7.15 18.53
C ASN A 228 -15.72 -8.62 18.42
N GLN A 229 -16.56 -8.97 17.45
CA GLN A 229 -17.00 -10.35 17.22
C GLN A 229 -15.82 -11.30 16.95
N GLU A 230 -14.87 -10.88 16.13
CA GLU A 230 -13.70 -11.70 15.79
C GLU A 230 -12.66 -11.78 16.93
N MET A 231 -12.58 -10.72 17.76
CA MET A 231 -11.80 -10.75 18.99
C MET A 231 -12.44 -11.63 20.06
N ASP A 232 -13.77 -11.70 20.14
CA ASP A 232 -14.48 -12.49 21.15
C ASP A 232 -14.49 -13.99 20.79
N SER A 233 -14.65 -14.30 19.50
CA SER A 233 -14.56 -15.67 18.97
C SER A 233 -13.13 -16.23 18.92
N LYS A 234 -12.12 -15.45 19.31
CA LYS A 234 -10.69 -15.80 19.29
C LYS A 234 -10.13 -16.10 17.89
N LEU A 235 -10.78 -15.62 16.83
CA LEU A 235 -10.28 -15.73 15.46
C LEU A 235 -9.21 -14.69 15.13
N LEU A 236 -9.34 -13.46 15.66
CA LEU A 236 -8.28 -12.45 15.61
C LEU A 236 -7.28 -12.66 16.74
N PHE A 237 -5.97 -12.63 16.43
CA PHE A 237 -4.90 -12.83 17.40
C PHE A 237 -5.13 -14.05 18.32
N PRO A 238 -5.25 -15.26 17.76
CA PRO A 238 -5.58 -16.47 18.53
C PRO A 238 -4.50 -16.84 19.57
N THR A 239 -3.25 -16.41 19.34
CA THR A 239 -2.11 -16.71 20.21
C THR A 239 -2.08 -15.87 21.49
N ILE A 240 -2.87 -14.79 21.58
CA ILE A 240 -2.93 -13.95 22.78
C ILE A 240 -3.90 -14.57 23.78
N THR A 241 -3.34 -15.20 24.81
CA THR A 241 -4.08 -15.83 25.91
C THR A 241 -4.35 -14.88 27.06
N ASP A 242 -3.48 -13.90 27.29
CA ASP A 242 -3.65 -12.91 28.36
C ASP A 242 -4.82 -11.96 28.07
N ILE A 243 -5.72 -11.84 29.05
CA ILE A 243 -6.98 -11.09 28.93
C ILE A 243 -6.70 -9.59 28.81
N ASN A 244 -5.71 -9.09 29.55
CA ASN A 244 -5.38 -7.68 29.54
C ASN A 244 -4.73 -7.28 28.21
N ASP A 245 -3.76 -8.05 27.72
CA ASP A 245 -3.14 -7.86 26.41
C ASP A 245 -4.19 -7.89 25.30
N ARG A 246 -5.12 -8.86 25.34
CA ARG A 246 -6.21 -8.94 24.37
C ARG A 246 -7.12 -7.71 24.41
N LYS A 247 -7.40 -7.18 25.60
CA LYS A 247 -8.18 -5.95 25.77
C LYS A 247 -7.45 -4.75 25.19
N VAL A 248 -6.16 -4.56 25.50
CA VAL A 248 -5.41 -3.39 25.01
C VAL A 248 -5.17 -3.46 23.50
N VAL A 249 -4.91 -4.65 22.93
CA VAL A 249 -4.84 -4.84 21.47
C VAL A 249 -6.16 -4.48 20.81
N ARG A 250 -7.30 -4.92 21.38
CA ARG A 250 -8.64 -4.54 20.90
C ARG A 250 -8.83 -3.02 20.90
N GLU A 251 -8.50 -2.35 22.00
CA GLU A 251 -8.58 -0.89 22.11
C GLU A 251 -7.67 -0.18 21.11
N SER A 252 -6.45 -0.69 20.89
CA SER A 252 -5.54 -0.16 19.87
C SER A 252 -6.15 -0.26 18.47
N ILE A 253 -6.69 -1.43 18.10
CA ILE A 253 -7.36 -1.64 16.81
C ILE A 253 -8.52 -0.65 16.63
N HIS A 254 -9.34 -0.41 17.66
CA HIS A 254 -10.48 0.54 17.56
C HIS A 254 -10.06 1.95 17.17
N GLN A 255 -8.87 2.39 17.56
CA GLN A 255 -8.37 3.72 17.24
C GLN A 255 -7.81 3.81 15.81
N MET A 256 -7.76 2.70 15.08
CA MET A 256 -7.18 2.66 13.74
C MET A 256 -8.14 3.25 12.72
N ARG A 257 -7.55 4.08 11.86
CA ARG A 257 -8.10 4.43 10.55
C ARG A 257 -8.06 3.19 9.66
N GLN A 258 -8.10 3.39 8.34
CA GLN A 258 -7.94 2.29 7.42
C GLN A 258 -6.60 1.54 7.66
N ILE A 259 -6.68 0.28 8.10
CA ILE A 259 -5.51 -0.54 8.43
C ILE A 259 -4.80 -0.96 7.13
N PRO A 260 -3.54 -0.54 6.90
CA PRO A 260 -2.80 -0.85 5.69
C PRO A 260 -2.05 -2.18 5.83
N SER A 261 -1.69 -2.78 4.70
CA SER A 261 -0.81 -3.96 4.62
C SER A 261 0.00 -3.94 3.33
N LEU A 262 0.91 -4.89 3.12
CA LEU A 262 1.61 -4.98 1.82
C LEU A 262 0.64 -5.22 0.67
N PHE A 263 -0.49 -5.90 0.90
CA PHE A 263 -1.57 -6.01 -0.08
C PHE A 263 -2.10 -4.64 -0.49
N THR A 264 -2.45 -3.79 0.49
CA THR A 264 -3.04 -2.47 0.20
C THR A 264 -2.01 -1.58 -0.50
N PHE A 265 -0.75 -1.62 -0.07
CA PHE A 265 0.34 -0.90 -0.73
C PHE A 265 0.43 -1.23 -2.23
N PHE A 266 0.49 -2.51 -2.60
CA PHE A 266 0.56 -2.89 -4.02
C PHE A 266 -0.74 -2.63 -4.79
N ALA A 267 -1.89 -2.64 -4.12
CA ALA A 267 -3.14 -2.23 -4.73
C ALA A 267 -3.13 -0.72 -5.04
N ASP A 268 -2.73 0.09 -4.07
CA ASP A 268 -2.69 1.54 -4.12
C ASP A 268 -1.56 2.09 -5.01
N LEU A 269 -0.46 1.35 -5.19
CA LEU A 269 0.57 1.71 -6.16
C LEU A 269 0.02 1.83 -7.59
N LYS A 270 -0.99 1.03 -7.96
CA LYS A 270 -1.65 1.12 -9.27
C LYS A 270 -2.39 2.44 -9.46
N TYR A 271 -2.79 3.05 -8.35
CA TYR A 271 -3.41 4.37 -8.32
C TYR A 271 -2.33 5.44 -8.56
N LEU A 272 -1.24 5.40 -7.79
CA LEU A 272 -0.12 6.34 -7.89
C LEU A 272 0.57 6.32 -9.27
N GLU A 273 0.77 5.12 -9.84
CA GLU A 273 1.41 4.90 -11.16
C GLU A 273 0.73 5.69 -12.28
N THR A 274 -0.59 5.87 -12.18
CA THR A 274 -1.37 6.60 -13.20
C THR A 274 -0.99 8.08 -13.22
N TYR A 275 -0.77 8.67 -12.05
CA TYR A 275 -0.51 10.11 -11.89
C TYR A 275 0.96 10.46 -12.04
N ALA A 276 1.86 9.56 -11.65
CA ALA A 276 3.29 9.72 -11.86
C ALA A 276 3.65 9.96 -13.33
N LYS A 277 2.87 9.39 -14.27
CA LYS A 277 3.03 9.66 -15.71
C LYS A 277 2.74 11.12 -16.06
N ALA A 278 1.76 11.76 -15.42
CA ALA A 278 1.41 13.15 -15.67
C ALA A 278 2.48 14.12 -15.13
N PHE A 279 3.11 13.80 -14.00
CA PHE A 279 4.22 14.60 -13.46
C PHE A 279 5.40 14.69 -14.43
N ARG A 280 5.67 13.64 -15.21
CA ARG A 280 6.75 13.67 -16.21
C ARG A 280 6.53 14.75 -17.27
N SER A 281 5.27 15.10 -17.58
CA SER A 281 4.97 16.16 -18.54
C SER A 281 5.35 17.56 -18.04
N ILE A 282 5.41 17.78 -16.73
CA ILE A 282 5.83 19.08 -16.13
C ILE A 282 7.29 19.08 -15.65
N ILE A 283 7.86 17.91 -15.41
CA ILE A 283 9.28 17.74 -15.02
C ILE A 283 10.19 17.64 -16.25
N GLY A 284 9.69 17.08 -17.37
CA GLY A 284 10.49 16.75 -18.54
C GLY A 284 11.12 15.36 -18.41
N SER A 285 12.45 15.27 -18.54
CA SER A 285 13.20 14.01 -18.44
C SER A 285 13.86 13.87 -17.06
N PRO A 286 13.20 13.23 -16.07
CA PRO A 286 13.75 13.14 -14.71
C PRO A 286 14.99 12.25 -14.66
N GLN A 287 16.07 12.79 -14.07
CA GLN A 287 17.28 12.01 -13.70
C GLN A 287 17.19 11.42 -12.28
N GLY A 288 16.12 11.71 -11.55
CA GLY A 288 15.90 11.30 -10.17
C GLY A 288 14.46 10.85 -9.89
N THR A 289 14.04 10.94 -8.63
CA THR A 289 12.66 10.67 -8.23
C THR A 289 11.74 11.86 -8.56
N ILE A 290 10.43 11.63 -8.63
CA ILE A 290 9.46 12.70 -8.84
C ILE A 290 9.53 13.71 -7.69
N HIS A 291 9.66 13.25 -6.43
CA HIS A 291 9.76 14.14 -5.27
C HIS A 291 11.03 15.00 -5.31
N GLU A 292 12.18 14.41 -5.64
CA GLU A 292 13.45 15.12 -5.80
C GLU A 292 13.37 16.17 -6.91
N CYS A 293 12.91 15.78 -8.11
CA CYS A 293 12.75 16.71 -9.23
C CYS A 293 11.80 17.85 -8.87
N MET A 294 10.62 17.56 -8.32
CA MET A 294 9.66 18.60 -7.91
C MET A 294 10.22 19.49 -6.81
N SER A 295 11.08 18.96 -5.92
CA SER A 295 11.75 19.77 -4.91
C SER A 295 12.72 20.78 -5.52
N HIS A 296 13.40 20.43 -6.62
CA HIS A 296 14.28 21.34 -7.37
C HIS A 296 13.52 22.37 -8.21
N LEU A 297 12.32 22.05 -8.68
CA LEU A 297 11.47 22.99 -9.42
C LEU A 297 10.83 24.05 -8.53
N TYR A 298 10.90 23.90 -7.21
CA TYR A 298 10.32 24.85 -6.27
C TYR A 298 11.23 26.07 -6.15
N THR A 299 10.84 27.18 -6.78
CA THR A 299 11.64 28.42 -6.85
C THR A 299 11.23 29.46 -5.83
N SER A 300 10.15 29.21 -5.06
CA SER A 300 9.68 30.09 -3.99
C SER A 300 10.55 29.98 -2.73
N ASP A 301 11.85 30.23 -2.87
CA ASP A 301 12.77 30.35 -1.75
C ASP A 301 12.75 31.79 -1.19
N GLY A 302 11.97 31.97 -0.12
CA GLY A 302 12.44 32.70 1.06
C GLY A 302 12.29 34.22 1.17
N LEU A 303 11.81 35.00 0.20
CA LEU A 303 11.88 36.48 0.34
C LEU A 303 10.63 37.33 0.07
N THR A 304 9.44 36.78 -0.27
CA THR A 304 8.30 37.70 -0.53
C THR A 304 6.92 37.27 -0.06
N TYR A 305 6.65 35.99 0.22
CA TYR A 305 5.30 35.61 0.66
C TYR A 305 5.35 34.61 1.82
N SER A 306 5.01 35.10 3.02
CA SER A 306 4.62 34.29 4.19
C SER A 306 3.25 33.61 4.01
N HIS A 307 2.68 33.69 2.80
CA HIS A 307 1.33 33.27 2.44
C HIS A 307 1.41 32.12 1.43
N LEU A 308 1.13 30.90 1.89
CA LEU A 308 0.93 29.71 1.08
C LEU A 308 -0.46 29.77 0.43
N LEU A 309 -0.54 29.52 -0.88
CA LEU A 309 -1.83 29.38 -1.56
C LEU A 309 -2.40 27.97 -1.39
N VAL A 310 -3.66 27.92 -0.96
CA VAL A 310 -4.45 26.70 -0.87
C VAL A 310 -5.61 26.79 -1.84
N GLU A 311 -5.64 25.87 -2.80
CA GLU A 311 -6.73 25.74 -3.78
C GLU A 311 -7.98 25.18 -3.07
N LEU A 312 -9.06 25.95 -3.10
CA LEU A 312 -10.35 25.56 -2.53
C LEU A 312 -11.25 24.89 -3.57
N GLN A 313 -11.17 25.38 -4.80
CA GLN A 313 -11.84 24.92 -6.01
C GLN A 313 -10.94 25.28 -7.20
N ASP A 314 -11.17 24.69 -8.37
CA ASP A 314 -10.34 24.93 -9.55
C ASP A 314 -10.23 26.44 -9.84
N GLY A 315 -9.00 26.96 -9.74
CA GLY A 315 -8.69 28.38 -9.97
C GLY A 315 -9.02 29.35 -8.82
N THR A 316 -9.54 28.86 -7.69
CA THR A 316 -9.84 29.67 -6.50
C THR A 316 -8.90 29.34 -5.36
N PHE A 317 -8.20 30.35 -4.85
CA PHE A 317 -7.16 30.18 -3.84
C PHE A 317 -7.45 30.94 -2.55
N ARG A 318 -6.98 30.39 -1.43
CA ARG A 318 -6.93 31.06 -0.13
C ARG A 318 -5.50 31.12 0.36
N GLU A 319 -5.10 32.28 0.87
CA GLU A 319 -3.81 32.45 1.54
C GLU A 319 -3.81 31.86 2.95
N CYS A 320 -2.75 31.14 3.30
CA CYS A 320 -2.50 30.52 4.60
C CYS A 320 -1.09 30.85 5.07
N THR A 321 -0.89 31.13 6.36
CA THR A 321 0.45 31.41 6.91
C THR A 321 1.17 30.14 7.32
N ARG A 322 2.33 29.83 6.70
CA ARG A 322 3.20 28.69 7.05
C ARG A 322 4.68 28.97 6.73
N ASN A 323 5.58 28.10 7.19
CA ASN A 323 6.99 28.13 6.79
C ASN A 323 7.20 27.62 5.35
N ALA A 324 8.33 27.96 4.74
CA ALA A 324 8.64 27.63 3.34
C ALA A 324 8.72 26.12 3.07
N ALA A 325 9.29 25.34 3.99
CA ALA A 325 9.40 23.88 3.86
C ALA A 325 8.02 23.18 3.85
N ASP A 326 7.07 23.68 4.65
CA ASP A 326 5.68 23.25 4.55
C ASP A 326 5.07 23.73 3.24
N GLY A 327 5.35 24.97 2.80
CA GLY A 327 4.82 25.52 1.56
C GLY A 327 5.09 24.64 0.34
N ARG A 328 6.34 24.20 0.16
CA ARG A 328 6.74 23.26 -0.91
C ARG A 328 5.97 21.95 -0.86
N GLU A 329 5.90 21.35 0.32
CA GLU A 329 5.27 20.03 0.49
C GLU A 329 3.75 20.10 0.32
N PHE A 330 3.11 21.17 0.79
CA PHE A 330 1.69 21.42 0.56
C PHE A 330 1.42 21.72 -0.91
N GLY A 331 2.29 22.47 -1.59
CA GLY A 331 2.20 22.68 -3.03
C GLY A 331 2.28 21.35 -3.78
N TYR A 332 3.26 20.51 -3.45
CA TYR A 332 3.40 19.19 -4.05
C TYR A 332 2.17 18.30 -3.81
N GLN A 333 1.64 18.30 -2.59
CA GLN A 333 0.41 17.61 -2.23
C GLN A 333 -0.81 18.08 -3.05
N GLN A 334 -0.94 19.38 -3.30
CA GLN A 334 -2.02 19.95 -4.10
C GLN A 334 -1.92 19.55 -5.58
N LEU A 335 -0.71 19.44 -6.13
CA LEU A 335 -0.51 18.93 -7.49
C LEU A 335 -0.96 17.47 -7.62
N TRP A 336 -0.67 16.61 -6.63
CA TRP A 336 -1.21 15.24 -6.61
C TRP A 336 -2.73 15.23 -6.56
N LEU A 337 -3.36 16.11 -5.77
CA LEU A 337 -4.81 16.22 -5.68
C LEU A 337 -5.42 16.65 -7.02
N TYR A 338 -4.82 17.62 -7.71
CA TYR A 338 -5.24 18.00 -9.06
C TYR A 338 -5.24 16.80 -10.01
N LEU A 339 -4.16 16.03 -10.03
CA LEU A 339 -4.09 14.82 -10.86
C LEU A 339 -5.14 13.79 -10.46
N MET A 340 -5.37 13.59 -9.16
CA MET A 340 -6.42 12.67 -8.67
C MET A 340 -7.82 13.07 -9.14
N ARG A 341 -8.10 14.38 -9.29
CA ARG A 341 -9.38 14.92 -9.82
C ARG A 341 -9.51 14.74 -11.34
N HIS A 342 -8.44 14.99 -12.09
CA HIS A 342 -8.54 15.18 -13.54
C HIS A 342 -7.86 14.10 -14.40
N PHE A 343 -7.24 13.08 -13.81
CA PHE A 343 -6.48 12.07 -14.58
C PHE A 343 -7.22 11.44 -15.78
N PRO A 344 -8.55 11.18 -15.77
CA PRO A 344 -9.18 10.50 -16.90
C PRO A 344 -9.19 11.32 -18.19
N VAL A 345 -8.96 12.63 -18.08
CA VAL A 345 -8.87 13.59 -19.20
C VAL A 345 -7.46 14.18 -19.33
N MET A 346 -6.47 13.66 -18.60
CA MET A 346 -5.07 14.09 -18.72
C MET A 346 -4.18 13.01 -19.30
N VAL A 347 -4.38 11.76 -18.86
CA VAL A 347 -3.55 10.62 -19.23
C VAL A 347 -4.41 9.49 -19.78
N ALA A 348 -3.81 8.60 -20.57
CA ALA A 348 -4.47 7.45 -21.16
C ALA A 348 -4.80 6.35 -20.11
N ALA A 349 -5.66 6.68 -19.15
CA ALA A 349 -6.07 5.83 -18.05
C ALA A 349 -7.50 6.14 -17.62
N THR A 350 -8.18 5.14 -17.08
CA THR A 350 -9.58 5.27 -16.66
C THR A 350 -9.77 4.80 -15.21
N PRO A 351 -10.83 5.28 -14.53
CA PRO A 351 -11.36 4.62 -13.34
C PRO A 351 -11.72 3.15 -13.63
N ARG A 352 -11.95 2.38 -12.57
CA ARG A 352 -12.45 1.01 -12.71
C ARG A 352 -13.89 1.02 -13.23
N LYS A 353 -14.20 0.04 -14.07
CA LYS A 353 -15.58 -0.22 -14.51
C LYS A 353 -16.45 -0.62 -13.32
N GLU A 354 -17.71 -0.23 -13.35
CA GLU A 354 -18.73 -0.76 -12.45
C GLU A 354 -19.04 -2.22 -12.79
N ASN A 355 -19.52 -2.96 -11.79
CA ASN A 355 -20.01 -4.32 -12.02
C ASN A 355 -21.20 -4.30 -12.99
N GLY A 356 -21.15 -5.16 -14.02
CA GLY A 356 -22.20 -5.23 -15.05
C GLY A 356 -22.20 -4.09 -16.08
N LYS A 357 -21.26 -3.14 -16.01
CA LYS A 357 -21.14 -2.06 -17.01
C LYS A 357 -19.99 -2.28 -17.99
N THR A 358 -20.05 -1.57 -19.11
CA THR A 358 -18.97 -1.49 -20.08
C THR A 358 -17.73 -0.84 -19.48
N LYS A 359 -16.56 -1.17 -20.04
CA LYS A 359 -15.30 -0.57 -19.63
C LYS A 359 -15.32 0.92 -20.02
N PRO A 360 -14.96 1.85 -19.11
CA PRO A 360 -14.85 3.25 -19.47
C PRO A 360 -13.86 3.44 -20.63
N GLU A 361 -14.18 4.36 -21.53
CA GLU A 361 -13.34 4.72 -22.66
C GLU A 361 -12.20 5.64 -22.21
N ILE A 362 -11.04 5.47 -22.84
CA ILE A 362 -9.92 6.40 -22.67
C ILE A 362 -10.27 7.67 -23.42
N LYS A 363 -10.30 8.80 -22.71
CA LYS A 363 -10.55 10.11 -23.32
C LYS A 363 -9.25 10.70 -23.86
N GLU A 364 -9.37 11.53 -24.88
CA GLU A 364 -8.25 12.33 -25.34
C GLU A 364 -7.83 13.33 -24.25
N PRO A 365 -6.52 13.60 -24.09
CA PRO A 365 -6.04 14.60 -23.16
C PRO A 365 -6.64 15.99 -23.46
N ASP A 366 -7.30 16.60 -22.49
CA ASP A 366 -7.89 17.93 -22.61
C ASP A 366 -6.81 19.01 -22.38
N PRO A 367 -6.50 19.85 -23.39
CA PRO A 367 -5.51 20.91 -23.25
C PRO A 367 -5.85 21.90 -22.12
N ARG A 368 -7.13 22.14 -21.83
CA ARG A 368 -7.56 23.08 -20.77
C ARG A 368 -7.14 22.62 -19.39
N ILE A 369 -7.21 21.31 -19.16
CA ILE A 369 -6.82 20.70 -17.89
C ILE A 369 -5.29 20.71 -17.74
N TRP A 370 -4.56 20.49 -18.82
CA TRP A 370 -3.09 20.63 -18.80
C TRP A 370 -2.63 22.06 -18.55
N HIS A 371 -3.28 23.03 -19.19
CA HIS A 371 -3.05 24.45 -18.92
C HIS A 371 -3.36 24.78 -17.45
N GLY A 372 -4.50 24.32 -16.92
CA GLY A 372 -4.87 24.48 -15.50
C GLY A 372 -3.87 23.85 -14.53
N PHE A 373 -3.31 22.68 -14.84
CA PHE A 373 -2.27 22.04 -14.05
C PHE A 373 -0.98 22.88 -14.01
N ALA A 374 -0.57 23.43 -15.15
CA ALA A 374 0.59 24.33 -15.23
C ALA A 374 0.32 25.64 -14.48
N THR A 375 -0.86 26.23 -14.62
CA THR A 375 -1.29 27.40 -13.86
C THR A 375 -1.21 27.13 -12.35
N LEU A 376 -1.75 26.00 -11.88
CA LEU A 376 -1.67 25.61 -10.47
C LEU A 376 -0.21 25.46 -10.00
N ALA A 377 0.64 24.79 -10.78
CA ALA A 377 2.06 24.62 -10.46
C ALA A 377 2.77 25.96 -10.26
N ARG A 378 2.56 26.93 -11.17
CA ARG A 378 3.13 28.28 -11.05
C ARG A 378 2.62 29.03 -9.82
N HIS A 379 1.31 28.97 -9.54
CA HIS A 379 0.73 29.60 -8.34
C HIS A 379 1.30 29.00 -7.05
N LEU A 380 1.59 27.70 -7.05
CA LEU A 380 2.18 27.02 -5.91
C LEU A 380 3.70 27.20 -5.80
N GLY A 381 4.33 27.93 -6.72
CA GLY A 381 5.75 28.24 -6.66
C GLY A 381 6.68 27.23 -7.35
N PHE A 382 6.13 26.37 -8.22
CA PHE A 382 6.93 25.48 -9.07
C PHE A 382 7.11 26.09 -10.46
N ASP A 383 8.34 26.07 -10.97
CA ASP A 383 8.68 26.63 -12.27
C ASP A 383 9.60 25.68 -13.06
N SER A 384 9.35 25.56 -14.36
CA SER A 384 10.15 24.77 -15.30
C SER A 384 9.83 25.19 -16.73
N ASP A 385 10.72 24.92 -17.68
CA ASP A 385 10.46 25.19 -19.11
C ASP A 385 9.22 24.44 -19.61
N ALA A 386 8.98 23.22 -19.11
CA ALA A 386 7.81 22.44 -19.47
C ALA A 386 6.51 23.04 -18.88
N ILE A 387 6.56 23.55 -17.64
CA ILE A 387 5.44 24.30 -17.04
C ILE A 387 5.19 25.58 -17.84
N ALA A 388 6.23 26.31 -18.22
CA ALA A 388 6.13 27.51 -19.04
C ALA A 388 5.50 27.22 -20.41
N ALA A 389 5.93 26.16 -21.10
CA ALA A 389 5.39 25.75 -22.39
C ALA A 389 3.90 25.36 -22.30
N LEU A 390 3.49 24.63 -21.25
CA LEU A 390 2.09 24.27 -21.03
C LEU A 390 1.22 25.49 -20.68
N HIS A 391 1.83 26.54 -20.14
CA HIS A 391 1.16 27.79 -19.78
C HIS A 391 1.19 28.85 -20.90
N GLU A 392 2.01 28.67 -21.95
CA GLU A 392 2.27 29.71 -22.94
C GLU A 392 1.04 30.09 -23.76
N THR A 393 0.25 29.10 -24.20
CA THR A 393 -0.97 29.33 -24.98
C THR A 393 -2.18 28.85 -24.20
N ASP A 394 -3.02 29.78 -23.75
CA ASP A 394 -4.31 29.47 -23.15
C ASP A 394 -5.22 28.80 -24.21
N PRO A 395 -5.69 27.56 -23.98
CA PRO A 395 -6.57 26.86 -24.91
C PRO A 395 -7.88 27.59 -25.18
N ASP A 396 -8.38 28.38 -24.22
CA ASP A 396 -9.59 29.19 -24.43
C ASP A 396 -9.30 30.40 -25.31
N GLU A 397 -8.12 31.02 -25.19
CA GLU A 397 -7.69 32.08 -26.13
C GLU A 397 -7.50 31.52 -27.54
N LYS A 398 -6.93 30.33 -27.67
CA LYS A 398 -6.79 29.64 -28.95
C LYS A 398 -8.16 29.33 -29.57
N ALA A 399 -9.08 28.78 -28.78
CA ALA A 399 -10.45 28.50 -29.25
C ALA A 399 -11.20 29.78 -29.65
N ALA A 400 -11.05 30.87 -28.88
CA ALA A 400 -11.62 32.17 -29.21
C ALA A 400 -11.05 32.73 -30.52
N ARG A 401 -9.73 32.60 -30.72
CA ARG A 401 -9.06 33.01 -31.96
C ARG A 401 -9.56 32.22 -33.17
N GLU A 402 -9.64 30.90 -33.05
CA GLU A 402 -10.15 30.02 -34.12
C GLU A 402 -11.61 30.34 -34.46
N PHE A 403 -12.45 30.54 -33.45
CA PHE A 403 -13.85 30.94 -33.63
C PHE A 403 -13.98 32.28 -34.37
N LEU A 404 -13.22 33.31 -33.97
CA LEU A 404 -13.27 34.63 -34.59
C LEU A 404 -12.76 34.59 -36.04
N CYS A 405 -11.62 33.94 -36.28
CA CYS A 405 -11.06 33.80 -37.63
C CYS A 405 -11.95 32.96 -38.55
N GLY A 406 -12.59 31.91 -38.04
CA GLY A 406 -13.53 31.09 -38.81
C GLY A 406 -14.83 31.82 -39.13
N SER A 407 -15.35 32.60 -38.17
CA SER A 407 -16.60 33.36 -38.34
C SER A 407 -16.43 34.63 -39.18
N ARG A 408 -15.21 35.16 -39.28
CA ARG A 408 -14.87 36.39 -40.01
C ARG A 408 -13.64 36.15 -40.90
N PRO A 409 -13.83 35.46 -42.04
CA PRO A 409 -12.72 35.06 -42.88
C PRO A 409 -11.98 36.29 -43.45
N PRO A 410 -10.63 36.23 -43.57
CA PRO A 410 -9.81 37.38 -44.00
C PRO A 410 -10.15 37.92 -45.40
N ARG A 411 -10.76 37.07 -46.25
CA ARG A 411 -11.19 37.45 -47.60
C ARG A 411 -12.41 38.38 -47.63
N GLN A 412 -13.19 38.42 -46.55
CA GLN A 412 -14.45 39.17 -46.47
C GLN A 412 -14.40 40.28 -45.40
N TYR A 413 -13.49 40.17 -44.42
CA TYR A 413 -13.39 41.10 -43.29
C TYR A 413 -11.94 41.56 -43.12
N SER A 414 -11.73 42.87 -43.01
CA SER A 414 -10.43 43.47 -42.67
C SER A 414 -10.36 43.74 -41.17
N ILE A 415 -10.03 42.72 -40.38
CA ILE A 415 -9.92 42.83 -38.92
C ILE A 415 -8.52 43.35 -38.55
N LYS A 416 -8.43 44.46 -37.82
CA LYS A 416 -7.14 44.94 -37.32
C LYS A 416 -6.61 44.02 -36.22
N PRO A 417 -5.28 43.82 -36.09
CA PRO A 417 -4.72 42.94 -35.05
C PRO A 417 -5.21 43.28 -33.62
N GLY A 418 -5.34 44.57 -33.29
CA GLY A 418 -5.87 45.01 -32.00
C GLY A 418 -7.35 44.70 -31.78
N GLU A 419 -8.17 44.72 -32.83
CA GLU A 419 -9.60 44.36 -32.76
C GLU A 419 -9.76 42.86 -32.53
N LEU A 420 -8.96 42.04 -33.20
CA LEU A 420 -8.92 40.59 -33.00
C LEU A 420 -8.51 40.25 -31.56
N GLN A 421 -7.45 40.87 -31.05
CA GLN A 421 -6.98 40.62 -29.69
C GLN A 421 -8.02 41.03 -28.64
N ASN A 422 -8.69 42.17 -28.83
CA ASN A 422 -9.78 42.59 -27.95
C ASN A 422 -10.94 41.59 -27.95
N GLY A 423 -11.31 41.06 -29.12
CA GLY A 423 -12.34 40.02 -29.25
C GLY A 423 -11.94 38.73 -28.52
N ILE A 424 -10.70 38.27 -28.68
CA ILE A 424 -10.16 37.10 -27.98
C ILE A 424 -10.23 37.30 -26.46
N CYS A 425 -9.78 38.45 -25.96
CA CYS A 425 -9.83 38.78 -24.53
C CYS A 425 -11.27 38.82 -24.00
N GLN A 426 -12.23 39.34 -24.78
CA GLN A 426 -13.63 39.38 -24.39
C GLN A 426 -14.25 37.98 -24.28
N ILE A 427 -14.06 37.14 -25.30
CA ILE A 427 -14.58 35.76 -25.29
C ILE A 427 -13.95 34.96 -24.15
N SER A 428 -12.62 35.05 -23.99
CA SER A 428 -11.91 34.34 -22.92
C SER A 428 -12.39 34.78 -21.52
N ARG A 429 -12.67 36.08 -21.34
CA ARG A 429 -13.26 36.60 -20.10
C ARG A 429 -14.66 36.03 -19.86
N ILE A 430 -15.49 35.93 -20.90
CA ILE A 430 -16.82 35.33 -20.80
C ILE A 430 -16.71 33.88 -20.36
N LEU A 431 -15.85 33.09 -21.02
CA LEU A 431 -15.62 31.68 -20.67
C LEU A 431 -15.15 31.51 -19.22
N LYS A 432 -14.16 32.29 -18.80
CA LYS A 432 -13.63 32.27 -17.42
C LYS A 432 -14.63 32.79 -16.37
N SER A 433 -15.60 33.61 -16.78
CA SER A 433 -16.66 34.10 -15.89
C SER A 433 -17.80 33.09 -15.70
N MET A 434 -17.91 32.07 -16.56
CA MET A 434 -18.90 31.02 -16.38
C MET A 434 -18.55 30.21 -15.14
N SER A 435 -19.52 30.07 -14.23
CA SER A 435 -19.31 29.28 -13.03
C SER A 435 -18.95 27.86 -13.42
N THR A 436 -17.82 27.38 -12.91
CA THR A 436 -17.54 25.94 -12.88
C THR A 436 -18.66 25.28 -12.06
N ARG A 437 -18.89 23.98 -12.28
CA ARG A 437 -19.87 23.22 -11.49
C ARG A 437 -19.32 23.10 -10.06
N GLY A 438 -19.48 24.16 -9.28
CA GLY A 438 -19.03 24.27 -7.91
C GLY A 438 -19.91 23.45 -6.99
N GLN A 439 -19.36 23.18 -5.80
CA GLN A 439 -20.06 22.48 -4.73
C GLN A 439 -21.46 23.07 -4.51
N MET A 440 -22.45 22.19 -4.31
CA MET A 440 -23.75 22.60 -3.78
C MET A 440 -23.50 23.32 -2.44
N PRO A 441 -23.83 24.62 -2.30
CA PRO A 441 -23.63 25.33 -1.05
C PRO A 441 -24.38 24.62 0.08
N GLY A 442 -23.66 24.19 1.11
CA GLY A 442 -24.24 23.69 2.37
C GLY A 442 -24.04 22.20 2.72
N GLN A 443 -23.51 21.37 1.82
CA GLN A 443 -23.15 19.98 2.16
C GLN A 443 -21.63 19.78 2.08
N GLY A 444 -20.98 19.72 3.24
CA GLY A 444 -19.57 19.32 3.35
C GLY A 444 -19.36 17.87 2.86
N PRO A 445 -18.11 17.45 2.62
CA PRO A 445 -17.82 16.10 2.15
C PRO A 445 -18.36 15.04 3.14
N ALA A 446 -19.20 14.13 2.65
CA ALA A 446 -19.62 12.98 3.44
C ALA A 446 -18.47 11.98 3.52
N LEU A 447 -17.70 12.02 4.62
CA LEU A 447 -16.63 11.05 4.90
C LEU A 447 -17.17 9.74 5.48
N VAL A 448 -18.35 9.78 6.07
CA VAL A 448 -19.04 8.63 6.64
C VAL A 448 -20.51 8.69 6.27
N THR A 449 -21.21 7.56 6.37
CA THR A 449 -22.63 7.43 6.02
C THR A 449 -23.40 6.64 7.07
N SER A 450 -24.60 7.13 7.39
CA SER A 450 -25.60 6.45 8.23
C SER A 450 -26.54 5.56 7.41
N ASP A 451 -26.75 5.91 6.14
CA ASP A 451 -27.90 5.44 5.36
C ASP A 451 -27.65 4.07 4.73
N CYS A 452 -26.38 3.72 4.51
CA CYS A 452 -25.98 2.43 3.94
C CYS A 452 -24.81 1.80 4.72
N SER A 453 -24.37 0.61 4.30
CA SER A 453 -23.20 -0.07 4.86
C SER A 453 -21.86 0.65 4.56
N GLY A 454 -21.89 1.73 3.77
CA GLY A 454 -20.71 2.43 3.28
C GLY A 454 -20.00 1.68 2.16
N GLU A 455 -18.76 2.11 1.92
CA GLU A 455 -17.86 1.56 0.90
C GLU A 455 -17.50 0.10 1.23
N VAL A 456 -17.70 -0.78 0.24
CA VAL A 456 -17.43 -2.21 0.34
C VAL A 456 -15.94 -2.44 0.60
N LEU A 457 -15.59 -3.39 1.49
CA LEU A 457 -14.21 -3.61 1.91
C LEU A 457 -13.22 -3.75 0.75
N SER A 458 -13.56 -4.52 -0.29
CA SER A 458 -12.70 -4.76 -1.46
C SER A 458 -12.47 -3.54 -2.36
N THR A 459 -13.24 -2.47 -2.19
CA THR A 459 -13.17 -1.24 -3.01
C THR A 459 -12.46 -0.08 -2.28
N ARG A 460 -12.10 -0.28 -1.01
CA ARG A 460 -11.36 0.68 -0.15
C ARG A 460 -9.88 0.85 -0.52
N CYS A 461 -9.37 0.15 -1.54
CA CYS A 461 -7.99 0.29 -2.04
C CYS A 461 -7.91 0.23 -3.57
N GLY A 462 -6.76 0.61 -4.12
CA GLY A 462 -6.47 0.66 -5.54
C GLY A 462 -7.26 1.74 -6.26
N ARG A 463 -7.39 1.62 -7.59
CA ARG A 463 -8.12 2.61 -8.39
C ARG A 463 -9.61 2.66 -8.02
N PRO A 464 -10.23 3.85 -7.93
CA PRO A 464 -11.65 4.01 -7.64
C PRO A 464 -12.49 3.51 -8.81
N PHE A 465 -13.74 3.16 -8.49
CA PHE A 465 -14.78 2.94 -9.49
C PHE A 465 -15.23 4.27 -10.09
N GLN A 466 -15.81 4.22 -11.28
CA GLN A 466 -16.18 5.43 -12.02
C GLN A 466 -17.12 6.34 -11.23
N ARG A 467 -18.18 5.81 -10.62
CA ARG A 467 -19.12 6.63 -9.83
C ARG A 467 -18.46 7.25 -8.61
N SER A 468 -17.66 6.46 -7.88
CA SER A 468 -16.92 6.94 -6.72
C SER A 468 -15.95 8.05 -7.13
N HIS A 469 -15.24 7.90 -8.25
CA HIS A 469 -14.34 8.95 -8.75
C HIS A 469 -15.10 10.23 -9.16
N GLU A 470 -16.22 10.10 -9.87
CA GLU A 470 -17.05 11.24 -10.28
C GLU A 470 -17.61 12.03 -9.08
N TYR A 471 -17.92 11.35 -7.97
CA TYR A 471 -18.32 12.00 -6.72
C TYR A 471 -17.12 12.56 -5.95
N ASP A 472 -16.10 11.73 -5.70
CA ASP A 472 -14.97 12.08 -4.83
C ASP A 472 -14.17 13.27 -5.38
N ARG A 473 -14.05 13.41 -6.71
CA ARG A 473 -13.25 14.47 -7.35
C ARG A 473 -13.66 15.88 -6.93
N ASP A 474 -14.94 16.11 -6.62
CA ASP A 474 -15.46 17.43 -6.23
C ASP A 474 -15.02 17.83 -4.80
N TYR A 475 -14.41 16.89 -4.07
CA TYR A 475 -13.96 17.05 -2.69
C TYR A 475 -12.46 16.77 -2.49
N MET A 476 -11.71 16.43 -3.54
CA MET A 476 -10.27 16.20 -3.48
C MET A 476 -9.48 17.51 -3.46
N TYR A 477 -9.77 18.37 -2.48
CA TYR A 477 -9.01 19.58 -2.17
C TYR A 477 -8.41 19.43 -0.78
N ILE A 478 -7.22 19.99 -0.58
CA ILE A 478 -6.42 19.70 0.61
C ILE A 478 -7.18 20.05 1.88
N ASP A 479 -7.81 21.22 1.93
CA ASP A 479 -8.63 21.67 3.05
C ASP A 479 -9.76 20.70 3.43
N LEU A 480 -10.39 20.09 2.43
CA LEU A 480 -11.51 19.17 2.61
C LEU A 480 -11.04 17.80 3.09
N LEU A 481 -9.86 17.37 2.67
CA LEU A 481 -9.25 16.15 3.19
C LEU A 481 -8.82 16.30 4.66
N TYR A 482 -8.52 17.50 5.12
CA TYR A 482 -8.22 17.76 6.54
C TYR A 482 -9.46 18.07 7.40
N CYS A 483 -10.68 17.94 6.86
CA CYS A 483 -11.91 18.10 7.63
C CYS A 483 -11.99 17.12 8.81
N ALA A 484 -12.69 17.58 9.86
CA ALA A 484 -12.98 16.79 11.05
C ALA A 484 -13.69 15.48 10.70
N GLU A 485 -13.48 14.49 11.56
CA GLU A 485 -13.79 13.11 11.25
C GLU A 485 -15.01 12.68 12.05
N PRO A 486 -16.16 12.46 11.40
CA PRO A 486 -17.32 11.94 12.09
C PRO A 486 -17.23 10.41 12.20
N GLU A 487 -17.84 9.85 13.22
CA GLU A 487 -18.08 8.42 13.34
C GLU A 487 -19.48 8.10 12.81
N SER A 488 -19.64 7.00 12.07
CA SER A 488 -20.97 6.56 11.62
C SER A 488 -21.04 5.06 11.33
N LYS A 489 -22.07 4.62 10.59
CA LYS A 489 -22.30 3.22 10.23
C LYS A 489 -21.18 2.68 9.33
N GLY A 490 -20.89 3.38 8.24
CA GLY A 490 -19.83 3.02 7.29
C GLY A 490 -18.99 4.22 6.87
N ILE A 491 -17.79 3.96 6.35
CA ILE A 491 -16.97 4.97 5.67
C ILE A 491 -17.39 5.12 4.21
N THR A 492 -17.16 6.28 3.60
CA THR A 492 -17.42 6.51 2.17
C THR A 492 -16.18 6.24 1.30
N SER A 493 -16.35 6.22 -0.03
CA SER A 493 -15.22 6.15 -0.98
C SER A 493 -14.20 7.26 -0.74
N LEU A 494 -14.68 8.48 -0.48
CA LEU A 494 -13.84 9.65 -0.20
C LEU A 494 -12.96 9.46 1.03
N TYR A 495 -13.46 8.83 2.10
CA TYR A 495 -12.65 8.49 3.27
C TYR A 495 -11.49 7.56 2.88
N SER A 496 -11.77 6.49 2.13
CA SER A 496 -10.70 5.59 1.66
C SER A 496 -9.70 6.31 0.75
N ARG A 497 -10.17 7.18 -0.15
CA ARG A 497 -9.28 8.00 -1.01
C ARG A 497 -8.38 8.90 -0.20
N ARG A 498 -8.93 9.53 0.84
CA ARG A 498 -8.21 10.37 1.79
C ARG A 498 -7.10 9.60 2.52
N GLU A 499 -7.41 8.40 3.02
CA GLU A 499 -6.41 7.59 3.73
C GLU A 499 -5.29 7.12 2.80
N ILE A 500 -5.61 6.75 1.54
CA ILE A 500 -4.60 6.43 0.52
C ILE A 500 -3.70 7.63 0.22
N PHE A 501 -4.28 8.82 0.07
CA PHE A 501 -3.54 10.06 -0.13
C PHE A 501 -2.55 10.31 1.02
N PHE A 502 -3.01 10.21 2.27
CA PHE A 502 -2.14 10.41 3.43
C PHE A 502 -1.11 9.30 3.63
N ALA A 503 -1.38 8.07 3.19
CA ALA A 503 -0.40 7.00 3.25
C ALA A 503 0.81 7.29 2.35
N PHE A 504 0.61 7.84 1.15
CA PHE A 504 1.71 8.20 0.23
C PHE A 504 2.36 9.55 0.57
N LEU A 505 1.58 10.57 0.92
CA LEU A 505 2.06 11.95 0.98
C LEU A 505 2.19 12.50 2.40
N GLY A 506 1.70 11.75 3.40
CA GLY A 506 1.77 12.10 4.81
C GLY A 506 0.70 13.10 5.25
N ARG A 507 0.32 13.01 6.53
CA ARG A 507 -0.62 13.95 7.16
C ARG A 507 0.17 15.05 7.88
N ARG A 508 -0.07 16.31 7.51
CA ARG A 508 0.56 17.50 8.10
C ARG A 508 -0.50 18.37 8.77
N VAL A 509 -0.21 19.02 9.88
CA VAL A 509 -1.21 19.86 10.57
C VAL A 509 -1.47 21.12 9.75
N LEU A 510 -2.67 21.32 9.18
CA LEU A 510 -3.09 22.61 8.64
C LEU A 510 -3.53 23.53 9.80
N GLN A 511 -2.78 24.61 10.05
CA GLN A 511 -3.26 25.67 10.93
C GLN A 511 -4.10 26.64 10.10
N ARG A 512 -5.39 26.77 10.44
CA ARG A 512 -6.23 27.83 9.85
C ARG A 512 -5.78 29.17 10.42
N ALA A 513 -5.47 30.14 9.56
CA ALA A 513 -5.22 31.51 10.00
C ALA A 513 -6.46 32.03 10.75
N GLY A 514 -6.31 32.34 12.05
CA GLY A 514 -7.40 32.88 12.90
C GLY A 514 -7.74 32.07 14.15
N THR A 515 -7.35 30.79 14.27
CA THR A 515 -7.51 30.04 15.53
C THR A 515 -6.29 30.23 16.43
N LYS A 516 -6.38 31.14 17.40
CA LYS A 516 -5.37 31.28 18.47
C LYS A 516 -5.20 29.93 19.20
N ARG A 517 -3.99 29.38 19.19
CA ARG A 517 -3.62 28.26 20.07
C ARG A 517 -3.67 28.73 21.52
N ARG A 518 -4.30 27.93 22.41
CA ARG A 518 -3.93 27.94 23.83
C ARG A 518 -2.56 27.26 23.95
N PRO A 519 -1.60 27.83 24.69
CA PRO A 519 -0.27 27.26 24.81
C PRO A 519 -0.32 26.04 25.73
N ASN A 520 -0.48 24.83 25.17
CA ASN A 520 -0.10 23.59 25.85
C ASN A 520 0.09 22.36 24.94
N ASP A 521 0.01 22.48 23.62
CA ASP A 521 0.26 21.36 22.71
C ASP A 521 1.70 21.36 22.16
N MET A 522 2.68 21.16 23.05
CA MET A 522 4.04 20.74 22.70
C MET A 522 4.49 19.68 23.70
N LEU A 523 4.72 18.46 23.19
CA LEU A 523 5.21 17.25 23.87
C LEU A 523 4.39 16.73 25.06
N GLY A 524 3.69 15.61 24.81
CA GLY A 524 3.16 14.74 25.85
C GLY A 524 2.73 13.40 25.27
N THR A 525 3.39 12.33 25.70
CA THR A 525 2.92 10.94 25.64
C THR A 525 1.44 10.82 26.03
N PRO A 526 0.65 9.88 25.46
CA PRO A 526 -0.75 9.74 25.82
C PRO A 526 -0.85 9.02 27.17
N GLU A 527 -0.76 9.78 28.26
CA GLU A 527 -1.30 9.34 29.54
C GLU A 527 -2.82 9.37 29.50
N SER A 528 -3.41 8.31 30.08
CA SER A 528 -4.84 8.04 30.06
C SER A 528 -5.67 9.23 30.57
N ARG A 529 -6.55 9.76 29.71
CA ARG A 529 -7.72 10.49 30.19
C ARG A 529 -8.84 9.50 30.46
N ARG A 530 -8.96 9.08 31.72
CA ARG A 530 -10.21 8.54 32.26
C ARG A 530 -11.26 9.65 32.27
N PRO A 531 -12.52 9.41 31.89
CA PRO A 531 -13.60 10.33 32.21
C PRO A 531 -13.89 10.27 33.73
N ALA A 532 -13.97 11.43 34.36
CA ALA A 532 -14.43 11.58 35.74
C ALA A 532 -15.90 11.11 35.88
N PRO A 533 -16.31 10.54 37.03
CA PRO A 533 -17.67 10.09 37.23
C PRO A 533 -18.61 11.29 37.39
N ALA A 534 -19.80 11.18 36.80
CA ALA A 534 -20.88 12.14 37.01
C ALA A 534 -21.38 12.04 38.46
N GLU A 535 -21.09 13.06 39.26
CA GLU A 535 -21.75 13.28 40.54
C GLU A 535 -23.23 13.60 40.28
N ARG A 536 -24.10 12.65 40.64
CA ARG A 536 -25.53 12.94 40.81
C ARG A 536 -25.74 13.42 42.23
N SER A 537 -25.98 14.71 42.37
CA SER A 537 -26.54 15.32 43.57
C SER A 537 -27.96 14.77 43.81
N LEU A 538 -28.11 13.97 44.88
CA LEU A 538 -29.40 13.55 45.40
C LEU A 538 -29.87 14.60 46.42
N SER A 539 -30.98 15.26 46.11
CA SER A 539 -31.72 16.11 47.04
C SER A 539 -32.45 15.24 48.06
N VAL A 540 -32.19 15.51 49.33
CA VAL A 540 -32.88 14.95 50.50
C VAL A 540 -34.31 15.48 50.54
N GLY A 541 -35.29 14.59 50.71
CA GLY A 541 -36.69 14.94 50.88
C GLY A 541 -37.54 13.75 51.31
N GLU A 542 -37.74 13.66 52.63
CA GLU A 542 -38.85 13.05 53.36
C GLU A 542 -38.90 11.52 53.56
N ILE A 543 -38.72 11.19 54.85
CA ILE A 543 -38.95 9.94 55.55
C ILE A 543 -40.43 9.88 55.94
N VAL A 544 -41.10 8.76 55.65
CA VAL A 544 -42.29 8.30 56.39
C VAL A 544 -42.18 6.78 56.61
N GLU A 545 -41.99 6.40 57.87
CA GLU A 545 -42.16 5.06 58.48
C GLU A 545 -43.64 4.62 58.38
N CYS A 546 -44.07 3.37 58.26
CA CYS A 546 -43.94 2.13 59.05
C CYS A 546 -44.99 1.13 58.44
N PRO A 547 -45.13 -0.15 58.86
CA PRO A 547 -44.46 -0.89 59.93
C PRO A 547 -43.52 -2.01 59.47
#